data_AF-A0A1S2KE08-F1
#
_entry.id   AF-A0A1S2KE08-F1
#
_cell.length_a   1.000
_cell.length_b   1.000
_cell.length_c   1.000
_cell.angle_alpha   90.00
_cell.angle_beta   90.00
_cell.angle_gamma   90.00
#
_symmetry.space_group_name_H-M   'P 1'
#
loop_
_entity.id
_entity.type
_entity.pdbx_description
1 polymer ?
#
loop_
_entity_poly.entity_id
_entity_poly.type
_entity_poly.pdbx_seq_one_letter_code
_entity_poly.pdbx_strand_id
1 'polypeptide(L)'
;MPHWMPDSSQTLPARCGEDFTAIRVPADLARPALTALGPRTGPVLANKTTRTWHFLLPSNSVLPDDWPHGVRVMPKGRSIGIPPLTTTGGLDVHWAVPPGLGSTSPADLHRALHDPRLLTAGDAPSPADPPAAAAAVRAAAPPTPRPLTRAQRDVGRLLLTGASDAQIAEELGLPVGTVRRHLTSIGRRFGAPTAARRAAALLAGGHVSPPPVSMLAPDLSETDLIVLRVLAGLATEDDLPEDLRTGLFLDHVDELRERCGARTDPHLIALAAFWELLPDLANPAPGKEQLP
;
A
#
# COMPACT_ATOMS: atom_id res chain seq x y z
N MET A 1 25.21 -20.40 7.62
CA MET A 1 24.18 -19.44 8.07
C MET A 1 24.82 -18.06 8.09
N PRO A 2 24.13 -16.99 7.66
CA PRO A 2 24.68 -15.63 7.67
C PRO A 2 24.92 -15.12 9.10
N HIS A 3 25.97 -14.32 9.32
CA HIS A 3 26.35 -13.81 10.66
C HIS A 3 25.40 -12.75 11.23
N TRP A 4 24.56 -12.16 10.38
CA TRP A 4 23.54 -11.18 10.75
C TRP A 4 22.20 -11.82 11.19
N MET A 5 22.12 -13.16 11.19
CA MET A 5 20.94 -13.88 11.66
C MET A 5 20.82 -13.78 13.19
N PRO A 6 19.61 -13.55 13.74
CA PRO A 6 19.40 -13.61 15.18
C PRO A 6 19.61 -15.03 15.73
N ASP A 7 20.46 -15.17 16.74
CA ASP A 7 20.58 -16.38 17.56
C ASP A 7 19.52 -16.44 18.67
N SER A 8 18.75 -15.36 18.83
CA SER A 8 17.69 -15.20 19.83
C SER A 8 16.30 -15.24 19.21
N SER A 9 15.26 -15.40 20.03
CA SER A 9 13.85 -15.33 19.60
C SER A 9 13.35 -13.90 19.30
N GLN A 10 14.24 -12.91 19.29
CA GLN A 10 13.89 -11.51 19.06
C GLN A 10 14.27 -11.07 17.65
N THR A 11 13.51 -10.11 17.12
CA THR A 11 13.85 -9.43 15.86
C THR A 11 14.98 -8.44 16.13
N LEU A 12 16.09 -8.54 15.40
CA LEU A 12 17.25 -7.68 15.58
C LEU A 12 17.43 -6.73 14.39
N PRO A 13 17.87 -5.48 14.62
CA PRO A 13 18.20 -4.57 13.53
C PRO A 13 19.47 -5.04 12.81
N ALA A 14 19.42 -5.17 11.49
CA ALA A 14 20.59 -5.40 10.63
C ALA A 14 20.78 -4.27 9.61
N ARG A 15 22.04 -3.91 9.34
CA ARG A 15 22.40 -2.75 8.52
C ARG A 15 22.45 -3.10 7.04
N CYS A 16 21.67 -2.35 6.26
CA CYS A 16 21.67 -2.42 4.81
C CYS A 16 23.00 -1.91 4.24
N GLY A 17 23.50 -2.56 3.18
CA GLY A 17 24.74 -2.19 2.48
C GLY A 17 26.04 -2.55 3.20
N GLU A 18 25.97 -3.16 4.38
CA GLU A 18 27.12 -3.78 5.07
C GLU A 18 27.03 -5.30 4.92
N ASP A 19 25.94 -5.88 5.45
CA ASP A 19 25.74 -7.33 5.52
C ASP A 19 25.06 -7.91 4.28
N PHE A 20 24.16 -7.13 3.68
CA PHE A 20 23.40 -7.45 2.48
C PHE A 20 22.87 -6.15 1.85
N THR A 21 22.51 -6.23 0.57
CA THR A 21 21.74 -5.17 -0.08
C THR A 21 20.26 -5.49 0.04
N ALA A 22 19.48 -4.60 0.66
CA ALA A 22 18.03 -4.78 0.74
C ALA A 22 17.33 -3.98 -0.37
N ILE A 23 16.44 -4.63 -1.10
CA ILE A 23 15.55 -3.98 -2.06
C ILE A 23 14.13 -4.04 -1.51
N ARG A 24 13.57 -2.87 -1.22
CA ARG A 24 12.19 -2.71 -0.78
C ARG A 24 11.26 -2.78 -1.98
N VAL A 25 10.27 -3.65 -1.92
CA VAL A 25 9.30 -3.91 -2.98
C VAL A 25 7.89 -3.89 -2.37
N PRO A 26 6.90 -3.22 -2.99
CA PRO A 26 5.52 -3.29 -2.55
C PRO A 26 4.99 -4.73 -2.68
N ALA A 27 4.18 -5.18 -1.73
CA ALA A 27 3.69 -6.56 -1.68
C ALA A 27 2.98 -7.02 -2.97
N ASP A 28 2.35 -6.08 -3.68
CA ASP A 28 1.63 -6.34 -4.93
C ASP A 28 2.57 -6.72 -6.08
N LEU A 29 3.80 -6.19 -6.08
CA LEU A 29 4.85 -6.54 -7.04
C LEU A 29 5.72 -7.69 -6.52
N ALA A 30 5.97 -7.74 -5.21
CA ALA A 30 6.88 -8.70 -4.59
C ALA A 30 6.38 -10.15 -4.72
N ARG A 31 5.07 -10.37 -4.54
CA ARG A 31 4.50 -11.72 -4.52
C ARG A 31 4.55 -12.41 -5.89
N PRO A 32 4.15 -11.74 -6.99
CA PRO A 32 4.30 -12.32 -8.32
C PRO A 32 5.78 -12.43 -8.75
N ALA A 33 6.63 -11.47 -8.36
CA ALA A 33 8.06 -11.53 -8.65
C ALA A 33 8.72 -12.73 -7.95
N LEU A 34 8.35 -13.02 -6.70
CA LEU A 34 8.83 -14.21 -5.99
C LEU A 34 8.41 -15.50 -6.71
N THR A 35 7.18 -15.56 -7.24
CA THR A 35 6.73 -16.72 -8.05
C THR A 35 7.56 -16.87 -9.33
N ALA A 36 7.89 -15.76 -10.01
CA ALA A 36 8.70 -15.77 -11.23
C ALA A 36 10.17 -16.16 -10.99
N LEU A 37 10.75 -15.74 -9.85
CA LEU A 37 12.11 -16.10 -9.44
C LEU A 37 12.26 -17.58 -9.06
N GLY A 38 11.18 -18.20 -8.59
CA GLY A 38 11.10 -19.64 -8.36
C GLY A 38 11.87 -20.11 -7.11
N PRO A 39 12.19 -21.41 -7.02
CA PRO A 39 12.58 -22.05 -5.77
C PRO A 39 14.01 -21.73 -5.29
N ARG A 40 14.85 -21.12 -6.13
CA ARG A 40 16.23 -20.72 -5.77
C ARG A 40 16.33 -19.27 -5.32
N THR A 41 15.20 -18.62 -5.05
CA THR A 41 15.16 -17.26 -4.52
C THR A 41 15.90 -17.22 -3.18
N GLY A 42 16.73 -16.19 -3.01
CA GLY A 42 17.39 -15.89 -1.75
C GLY A 42 16.43 -15.38 -0.67
N PRO A 43 16.97 -14.92 0.46
CA PRO A 43 16.16 -14.50 1.59
C PRO A 43 15.23 -13.33 1.25
N VAL A 44 13.97 -13.44 1.65
CA VAL A 44 12.94 -12.41 1.46
C VAL A 44 12.18 -12.22 2.76
N LEU A 45 12.11 -10.97 3.21
CA LEU A 45 11.29 -10.53 4.32
C LEU A 45 9.97 -9.99 3.78
N ALA A 46 8.88 -10.32 4.45
CA ALA A 46 7.57 -9.75 4.20
C ALA A 46 7.06 -9.08 5.48
N ASN A 47 6.40 -7.94 5.32
CA ASN A 47 5.63 -7.31 6.39
C ASN A 47 4.19 -7.14 5.88
N LYS A 48 3.22 -7.77 6.54
CA LYS A 48 1.81 -7.69 6.13
C LYS A 48 1.18 -6.37 6.55
N THR A 49 1.59 -5.80 7.68
CA THR A 49 1.14 -4.50 8.19
C THR A 49 1.49 -3.38 7.22
N THR A 50 2.76 -3.25 6.86
CA THR A 50 3.23 -2.16 5.98
C THR A 50 3.08 -2.49 4.49
N ARG A 51 2.74 -3.74 4.14
CA ARG A 51 2.73 -4.27 2.77
C ARG A 51 4.05 -4.05 2.02
N THR A 52 5.17 -4.04 2.74
CA THR A 52 6.51 -3.90 2.15
C THR A 52 7.27 -5.19 2.33
N TRP A 53 7.90 -5.64 1.25
CA TRP A 53 8.77 -6.81 1.24
C TRP A 53 10.19 -6.34 1.00
N HIS A 54 11.16 -7.03 1.59
CA HIS A 54 12.58 -6.75 1.39
C HIS A 54 13.25 -7.99 0.83
N PHE A 55 13.73 -7.91 -0.42
CA PHE A 55 14.62 -8.91 -0.97
C PHE A 55 16.02 -8.61 -0.46
N LEU A 56 16.68 -9.63 0.11
CA LEU A 56 18.04 -9.50 0.64
C LEU A 56 19.02 -10.12 -0.36
N LEU A 57 19.81 -9.27 -1.01
CA LEU A 57 20.76 -9.61 -2.05
C LEU A 57 22.19 -9.56 -1.49
N PRO A 58 23.16 -10.24 -2.12
CA PRO A 58 24.57 -10.12 -1.73
C PRO A 58 25.05 -8.67 -1.78
N SER A 59 25.77 -8.21 -0.75
CA SER A 59 26.16 -6.81 -0.54
C SER A 59 27.09 -6.22 -1.62
N ASN A 60 27.74 -7.08 -2.42
CA ASN A 60 28.66 -6.70 -3.50
C ASN A 60 28.04 -6.79 -4.91
N SER A 61 26.72 -6.93 -5.01
CA SER A 61 26.07 -7.10 -6.31
C SER A 61 25.92 -5.77 -7.04
N VAL A 62 26.15 -5.77 -8.37
CA VAL A 62 25.87 -4.60 -9.22
C VAL A 62 24.36 -4.47 -9.39
N LEU A 63 23.83 -3.30 -9.03
CA LEU A 63 22.41 -3.01 -9.06
C LEU A 63 22.05 -2.29 -10.36
N PRO A 64 20.94 -2.65 -11.01
CA PRO A 64 20.33 -1.82 -12.05
C PRO A 64 19.88 -0.47 -11.49
N ASP A 65 19.91 0.57 -12.32
CA ASP A 65 19.51 1.93 -11.92
C ASP A 65 18.02 2.19 -12.11
N ASP A 66 17.35 1.44 -12.99
CA ASP A 66 15.95 1.65 -13.37
C ASP A 66 15.00 0.65 -12.68
N TRP A 67 14.42 1.05 -11.55
CA TRP A 67 13.45 0.22 -10.81
C TRP A 67 12.01 0.66 -11.07
N PRO A 68 11.06 -0.28 -11.15
CA PRO A 68 9.66 0.07 -11.32
C PRO A 68 9.13 0.84 -10.10
N HIS A 69 8.09 1.65 -10.34
CA HIS A 69 7.53 2.55 -9.32
C HIS A 69 7.23 1.83 -7.99
N GLY A 70 7.73 2.40 -6.89
CA GLY A 70 7.57 1.86 -5.53
C GLY A 70 8.65 0.85 -5.12
N VAL A 71 9.51 0.41 -6.05
CA VAL A 71 10.68 -0.41 -5.75
C VAL A 71 11.90 0.47 -5.54
N ARG A 72 12.66 0.26 -4.47
CA ARG A 72 13.91 0.99 -4.24
C ARG A 72 14.94 0.19 -3.47
N VAL A 73 16.20 0.50 -3.72
CA VAL A 73 17.34 0.02 -2.93
C VAL A 73 17.35 0.75 -1.58
N MET A 74 17.56 0.01 -0.50
CA MET A 74 17.71 0.60 0.83
C MET A 74 19.06 1.30 0.98
N PRO A 75 19.11 2.54 1.49
CA PRO A 75 20.35 3.26 1.71
C PRO A 75 21.30 2.49 2.63
N LYS A 76 22.60 2.61 2.37
CA LYS A 76 23.63 2.03 3.24
C LYS A 76 23.52 2.61 4.66
N GLY A 77 23.61 1.74 5.66
CA GLY A 77 23.51 2.11 7.08
C GLY A 77 22.07 2.18 7.62
N ARG A 78 21.03 2.09 6.77
CA ARG A 78 19.64 1.95 7.24
C ARG A 78 19.44 0.57 7.87
N SER A 79 18.76 0.53 9.00
CA SER A 79 18.47 -0.73 9.70
C SER A 79 17.12 -1.30 9.28
N ILE A 80 17.06 -2.61 9.02
CA ILE A 80 15.82 -3.37 8.89
C ILE A 80 15.75 -4.44 9.98
N GLY A 81 14.56 -4.75 10.46
CA GLY A 81 14.37 -5.82 11.45
C GLY A 81 14.50 -7.19 10.80
N ILE A 82 15.42 -8.01 11.30
CA ILE A 82 15.60 -9.41 10.90
C ILE A 82 14.93 -10.29 11.95
N PRO A 83 13.86 -11.01 11.61
CA PRO A 83 13.16 -11.86 12.55
C PRO A 83 13.88 -13.21 12.72
N PRO A 84 13.62 -13.94 13.81
CA PRO A 84 14.12 -15.30 14.00
C PRO A 84 13.77 -16.21 12.81
N LEU A 85 14.59 -17.23 12.53
CA LEU A 85 14.39 -18.13 11.39
C LEU A 85 13.03 -18.85 11.41
N THR A 86 12.49 -19.07 12.60
CA THR A 86 11.18 -19.71 12.83
C THR A 86 10.00 -18.81 12.49
N THR A 87 10.22 -17.49 12.36
CA THR A 87 9.18 -16.52 12.06
C THR A 87 8.93 -16.46 10.55
N THR A 88 8.20 -17.45 10.02
CA THR A 88 7.82 -17.54 8.59
C THR A 88 6.40 -17.03 8.29
N GLY A 89 5.73 -16.49 9.31
CA GLY A 89 4.41 -15.91 9.22
C GLY A 89 4.16 -14.92 10.37
N GLY A 90 3.27 -13.96 10.15
CA GLY A 90 2.92 -12.95 11.13
C GLY A 90 2.28 -11.74 10.47
N LEU A 91 1.86 -10.76 11.28
CA LEU A 91 1.46 -9.43 10.79
C LEU A 91 2.69 -8.55 10.52
N ASP A 92 3.66 -8.61 11.43
CA ASP A 92 4.93 -7.89 11.33
C ASP A 92 5.95 -8.61 10.43
N VAL A 93 7.21 -8.19 10.49
CA VAL A 93 8.28 -8.72 9.65
C VAL A 93 8.46 -10.22 9.89
N HIS A 94 8.36 -11.01 8.82
CA HIS A 94 8.54 -12.46 8.81
C HIS A 94 9.23 -12.91 7.52
N TRP A 95 9.81 -14.10 7.54
CA TRP A 95 10.43 -14.73 6.38
C TRP A 95 9.36 -15.20 5.39
N ALA A 96 9.34 -14.58 4.20
CA ALA A 96 8.67 -15.16 3.04
C ALA A 96 9.53 -16.24 2.40
N VAL A 97 10.86 -16.03 2.39
CA VAL A 97 11.85 -17.04 2.04
C VAL A 97 12.99 -16.95 3.06
N PRO A 98 13.23 -17.99 3.87
CA PRO A 98 14.33 -17.98 4.83
C PRO A 98 15.70 -18.08 4.12
N PRO A 99 16.78 -17.58 4.75
CA PRO A 99 18.14 -17.74 4.22
C PRO A 99 18.53 -19.22 4.13
N GLY A 100 19.41 -19.55 3.17
CA GLY A 100 19.95 -20.91 2.97
C GLY A 100 19.32 -21.72 1.83
N LEU A 101 18.25 -21.21 1.21
CA LEU A 101 17.57 -21.86 0.06
C LEU A 101 18.15 -21.48 -1.31
N GLY A 102 18.91 -20.37 -1.38
CA GLY A 102 19.48 -19.86 -2.61
C GLY A 102 19.97 -18.42 -2.46
N SER A 103 20.23 -17.77 -3.59
CA SER A 103 20.60 -16.36 -3.67
C SER A 103 19.89 -15.73 -4.86
N THR A 104 19.28 -14.56 -4.66
CA THR A 104 18.65 -13.80 -5.73
C THR A 104 19.69 -12.90 -6.39
N SER A 105 19.86 -13.05 -7.70
CA SER A 105 20.65 -12.10 -8.50
C SER A 105 19.87 -10.80 -8.71
N PRO A 106 20.49 -9.61 -8.62
CA PRO A 106 19.80 -8.35 -8.89
C PRO A 106 19.18 -8.30 -10.29
N ALA A 107 19.87 -8.85 -11.30
CA ALA A 107 19.37 -8.88 -12.66
C ALA A 107 18.11 -9.75 -12.81
N ASP A 108 18.04 -10.87 -12.09
CA ASP A 108 16.86 -11.72 -12.10
C ASP A 108 15.68 -11.05 -11.39
N LEU A 109 15.92 -10.40 -10.26
CA LEU A 109 14.90 -9.63 -9.55
C LEU A 109 14.39 -8.46 -10.38
N HIS A 110 15.30 -7.71 -11.01
CA HIS A 110 14.96 -6.60 -11.90
C HIS A 110 14.11 -7.05 -13.07
N ARG A 111 14.53 -8.11 -13.77
CA ARG A 111 13.76 -8.72 -14.86
C ARG A 111 12.39 -9.20 -14.40
N ALA A 112 12.30 -9.83 -13.23
CA ALA A 112 11.03 -10.29 -12.68
C ALA A 112 10.10 -9.10 -12.42
N LEU A 113 10.58 -8.04 -11.79
CA LEU A 113 9.77 -6.87 -11.43
C LEU A 113 9.33 -6.02 -12.63
N HIS A 114 10.07 -6.08 -13.74
CA HIS A 114 9.70 -5.44 -15.01
C HIS A 114 8.85 -6.31 -15.93
N ASP A 115 8.51 -7.55 -15.55
CA ASP A 115 7.62 -8.38 -16.37
C ASP A 115 6.22 -7.74 -16.40
N PRO A 116 5.75 -7.27 -17.58
CA PRO A 116 4.47 -6.58 -17.70
C PRO A 116 3.29 -7.47 -17.29
N ARG A 117 3.45 -8.79 -17.28
CA ARG A 117 2.43 -9.71 -16.75
C ARG A 117 2.20 -9.52 -15.25
N LEU A 118 3.18 -9.04 -14.50
CA LEU A 118 3.03 -8.72 -13.08
C LEU A 118 2.31 -7.38 -12.86
N LEU A 119 2.51 -6.43 -13.77
CA LEU A 119 1.80 -5.15 -13.78
C LEU A 119 0.31 -5.32 -14.17
N THR A 120 0.01 -6.32 -15.01
CA THR A 120 -1.34 -6.65 -15.48
C THR A 120 -2.00 -7.80 -14.70
N ALA A 121 -1.34 -8.39 -13.69
CA ALA A 121 -1.90 -9.50 -12.87
C ALA A 121 -3.05 -9.10 -11.94
N GLY A 122 -3.58 -7.88 -12.08
CA GLY A 122 -4.91 -7.49 -11.61
C GLY A 122 -6.04 -7.78 -12.61
N ASP A 123 -5.75 -8.30 -13.81
CA ASP A 123 -6.68 -8.28 -14.96
C ASP A 123 -6.63 -9.53 -15.87
N ALA A 124 -6.52 -10.74 -15.31
CA ALA A 124 -6.81 -11.98 -16.05
C ALA A 124 -8.10 -12.65 -15.52
N PRO A 125 -9.12 -12.89 -16.38
CA PRO A 125 -10.32 -13.61 -16.00
C PRO A 125 -10.03 -15.12 -15.92
N SER A 126 -10.27 -15.72 -14.76
CA SER A 126 -10.28 -17.20 -14.64
C SER A 126 -11.61 -17.75 -15.20
N PRO A 127 -11.58 -18.81 -16.02
CA PRO A 127 -12.76 -19.38 -16.66
C PRO A 127 -13.60 -20.25 -15.71
N ALA A 128 -14.94 -20.12 -15.88
CA ALA A 128 -16.06 -21.07 -15.71
C ALA A 128 -16.03 -22.08 -14.53
N ASP A 129 -17.09 -22.27 -13.71
CA ASP A 129 -18.54 -22.32 -14.00
C ASP A 129 -19.34 -22.48 -12.66
N PRO A 130 -20.71 -22.53 -12.58
CA PRO A 130 -21.76 -21.55 -12.91
C PRO A 130 -22.79 -21.41 -11.72
N PRO A 131 -24.09 -21.10 -11.89
CA PRO A 131 -24.65 -19.75 -11.93
C PRO A 131 -25.66 -19.46 -10.79
N ALA A 132 -25.81 -18.18 -10.42
CA ALA A 132 -27.04 -17.70 -9.79
C ALA A 132 -27.60 -16.51 -10.60
N ALA A 133 -28.51 -16.89 -11.49
CA ALA A 133 -29.58 -16.16 -12.17
C ALA A 133 -29.63 -14.61 -12.14
N ALA A 134 -29.47 -14.06 -13.34
CA ALA A 134 -30.41 -13.18 -14.04
C ALA A 134 -31.04 -11.95 -13.34
N ALA A 135 -30.64 -10.76 -13.80
CA ALA A 135 -31.56 -9.66 -14.06
C ALA A 135 -31.06 -8.77 -15.21
N ALA A 136 -31.61 -9.04 -16.40
CA ALA A 136 -31.90 -8.18 -17.54
C ALA A 136 -30.99 -6.95 -17.84
N VAL A 137 -30.25 -7.06 -18.95
CA VAL A 137 -29.77 -5.93 -19.73
C VAL A 137 -30.97 -5.22 -20.36
N ARG A 138 -31.23 -4.00 -19.92
CA ARG A 138 -31.96 -2.99 -20.71
C ARG A 138 -31.05 -1.78 -20.85
N ALA A 139 -30.81 -1.40 -22.11
CA ALA A 139 -30.10 -0.19 -22.48
C ALA A 139 -30.70 1.02 -21.73
N ALA A 140 -29.86 1.75 -21.02
CA ALA A 140 -30.26 2.93 -20.27
C ALA A 140 -29.24 4.05 -20.49
N ALA A 141 -29.79 5.25 -20.65
CA ALA A 141 -29.22 6.60 -20.64
C ALA A 141 -27.94 6.79 -19.80
N PRO A 142 -27.16 7.87 -20.06
CA PRO A 142 -25.90 8.15 -19.35
C PRO A 142 -26.05 7.97 -17.84
N PRO A 143 -25.16 7.19 -17.19
CA PRO A 143 -25.39 6.77 -15.82
C PRO A 143 -25.24 7.96 -14.88
N THR A 144 -26.32 8.32 -14.20
CA THR A 144 -26.22 9.04 -12.93
C THR A 144 -25.41 8.20 -11.94
N PRO A 145 -24.54 8.79 -11.11
CA PRO A 145 -23.68 8.04 -10.21
C PRO A 145 -24.50 7.37 -9.08
N ARG A 146 -24.95 6.13 -9.32
CA ARG A 146 -25.71 5.29 -8.35
C ARG A 146 -25.03 5.30 -6.98
N PRO A 147 -25.68 5.57 -5.84
CA PRO A 147 -25.01 5.67 -4.53
C PRO A 147 -24.20 4.42 -4.16
N LEU A 148 -23.16 4.56 -3.30
CA LEU A 148 -22.40 3.40 -2.81
C LEU A 148 -23.31 2.41 -2.09
N THR A 149 -23.10 1.12 -2.35
CA THR A 149 -23.84 0.07 -1.66
C THR A 149 -23.49 0.06 -0.17
N ARG A 150 -24.36 -0.52 0.65
CA ARG A 150 -24.11 -0.67 2.09
C ARG A 150 -22.78 -1.38 2.37
N ALA A 151 -22.51 -2.49 1.67
CA ALA A 151 -21.25 -3.21 1.78
C ALA A 151 -20.02 -2.36 1.40
N GLN A 152 -20.12 -1.53 0.35
CA GLN A 152 -19.03 -0.62 -0.02
C GLN A 152 -18.80 0.47 1.04
N ARG A 153 -19.86 0.98 1.67
CA ARG A 153 -19.74 1.93 2.78
C ARG A 153 -19.15 1.28 4.03
N ASP A 154 -19.55 0.05 4.36
CA ASP A 154 -19.03 -0.67 5.51
C ASP A 154 -17.53 -0.99 5.34
N VAL A 155 -17.12 -1.45 4.15
CA VAL A 155 -15.71 -1.63 3.77
C VAL A 155 -14.96 -0.29 3.82
N GLY A 156 -15.55 0.78 3.28
CA GLY A 156 -14.96 2.12 3.33
C GLY A 156 -14.76 2.64 4.75
N ARG A 157 -15.71 2.40 5.66
CA ARG A 157 -15.60 2.79 7.07
C ARG A 157 -14.45 2.11 7.77
N LEU A 158 -14.27 0.81 7.56
CA LEU A 158 -13.15 0.06 8.16
C LEU A 158 -11.81 0.40 7.51
N LEU A 159 -11.80 0.77 6.22
CA LEU A 159 -10.60 1.32 5.58
C LEU A 159 -10.13 2.59 6.29
N LEU A 160 -11.06 3.50 6.63
CA LEU A 160 -10.74 4.76 7.31
C LEU A 160 -10.23 4.58 8.75
N THR A 161 -10.55 3.47 9.42
CA THR A 161 -9.98 3.15 10.76
C THR A 161 -8.59 2.51 10.69
N GLY A 162 -8.06 2.33 9.47
CA GLY A 162 -6.78 1.69 9.24
C GLY A 162 -6.79 0.17 9.29
N ALA A 163 -7.97 -0.46 9.14
CA ALA A 163 -8.05 -1.91 9.03
C ALA A 163 -7.46 -2.38 7.69
N SER A 164 -6.73 -3.49 7.73
CA SER A 164 -6.24 -4.19 6.54
C SER A 164 -7.37 -4.97 5.84
N ASP A 165 -7.19 -5.35 4.56
CA ASP A 165 -8.17 -6.15 3.80
C ASP A 165 -8.63 -7.41 4.57
N ALA A 166 -7.71 -8.03 5.34
CA ALA A 166 -7.98 -9.22 6.13
C ALA A 166 -8.83 -8.92 7.38
N GLN A 167 -8.52 -7.82 8.08
CA GLN A 167 -9.31 -7.39 9.23
C GLN A 167 -10.70 -6.91 8.80
N ILE A 168 -10.81 -6.22 7.66
CA ILE A 168 -12.10 -5.83 7.07
C ILE A 168 -12.92 -7.08 6.71
N ALA A 169 -12.27 -8.08 6.13
CA ALA A 169 -12.89 -9.35 5.79
C ALA A 169 -13.42 -10.09 7.02
N GLU A 170 -12.59 -10.19 8.06
CA GLU A 170 -12.95 -10.79 9.34
C GLU A 170 -14.14 -10.07 9.99
N GLU A 171 -14.05 -8.74 10.12
CA GLU A 171 -15.09 -7.90 10.74
C GLU A 171 -16.44 -7.98 10.01
N LEU A 172 -16.42 -8.07 8.67
CA LEU A 172 -17.63 -8.12 7.85
C LEU A 172 -18.11 -9.55 7.55
N GLY A 173 -17.40 -10.59 8.00
CA GLY A 173 -17.68 -11.98 7.63
C GLY A 173 -17.58 -12.23 6.12
N LEU A 174 -16.69 -11.51 5.42
CA LEU A 174 -16.51 -11.58 3.97
C LEU A 174 -15.18 -12.24 3.60
N PRO A 175 -15.06 -12.88 2.42
CA PRO A 175 -13.75 -13.26 1.89
C PRO A 175 -12.88 -12.03 1.58
N VAL A 176 -11.57 -12.13 1.81
CA VAL A 176 -10.59 -11.07 1.50
C VAL A 176 -10.66 -10.62 0.03
N GLY A 177 -10.87 -11.56 -0.89
CA GLY A 177 -11.04 -11.25 -2.32
C GLY A 177 -12.27 -10.38 -2.60
N THR A 178 -13.36 -10.56 -1.84
CA THR A 178 -14.58 -9.75 -1.94
C THR A 178 -14.34 -8.33 -1.44
N VAL A 179 -13.62 -8.17 -0.32
CA VAL A 179 -13.20 -6.85 0.19
C VAL A 179 -12.36 -6.11 -0.86
N ARG A 180 -11.35 -6.77 -1.45
CA ARG A 180 -10.54 -6.18 -2.52
C ARG A 180 -11.36 -5.78 -3.72
N ARG A 181 -12.32 -6.61 -4.14
CA ARG A 181 -13.25 -6.28 -5.23
C ARG A 181 -14.07 -5.03 -4.90
N HIS A 182 -14.56 -4.89 -3.66
CA HIS A 182 -15.26 -3.69 -3.23
C HIS A 182 -14.37 -2.45 -3.27
N LEU A 183 -13.15 -2.53 -2.73
CA LEU A 183 -12.17 -1.44 -2.77
C LEU A 183 -11.79 -1.06 -4.21
N THR A 184 -11.53 -2.03 -5.09
CA THR A 184 -11.27 -1.77 -6.52
C THR A 184 -12.45 -1.12 -7.20
N SER A 185 -13.68 -1.55 -6.89
CA SER A 185 -14.90 -0.94 -7.44
C SER A 185 -15.08 0.51 -6.97
N ILE A 186 -14.80 0.80 -5.69
CA ILE A 186 -14.75 2.16 -5.15
C ILE A 186 -13.70 2.98 -5.90
N GLY A 187 -12.48 2.45 -6.06
CA GLY A 187 -11.39 3.12 -6.75
C GLY A 187 -11.71 3.47 -8.20
N ARG A 188 -12.21 2.50 -8.98
CA ARG A 188 -12.62 2.70 -10.39
C ARG A 188 -13.71 3.75 -10.51
N ARG A 189 -14.65 3.78 -9.57
CA ARG A 189 -15.77 4.71 -9.57
C ARG A 189 -15.35 6.16 -9.33
N PHE A 190 -14.38 6.37 -8.44
CA PHE A 190 -13.94 7.72 -8.06
C PHE A 190 -12.61 8.15 -8.69
N GLY A 191 -12.06 7.36 -9.62
CA GLY A 191 -10.72 7.64 -10.17
C GLY A 191 -9.62 7.58 -9.12
N ALA A 192 -9.81 6.79 -8.06
CA ALA A 192 -8.94 6.70 -6.89
C ALA A 192 -8.15 5.37 -6.91
N PRO A 193 -6.97 5.33 -7.56
CA PRO A 193 -6.22 4.08 -7.76
C PRO A 193 -5.58 3.56 -6.47
N THR A 194 -5.19 4.46 -5.58
CA THR A 194 -4.53 4.13 -4.30
C THR A 194 -5.54 4.07 -3.15
N ALA A 195 -5.18 3.37 -2.07
CA ALA A 195 -6.04 3.29 -0.89
C ALA A 195 -6.23 4.67 -0.21
N ALA A 196 -5.18 5.50 -0.16
CA ALA A 196 -5.25 6.87 0.35
C ALA A 196 -6.22 7.75 -0.45
N ARG A 197 -6.15 7.69 -1.79
CA ARG A 197 -7.10 8.40 -2.66
C ARG A 197 -8.52 7.87 -2.53
N ARG A 198 -8.70 6.58 -2.25
CA ARG A 198 -10.03 6.02 -1.95
C ARG A 198 -10.60 6.60 -0.66
N ALA A 199 -9.78 6.72 0.39
CA ALA A 199 -10.19 7.39 1.62
C ALA A 199 -10.59 8.85 1.36
N ALA A 200 -9.75 9.61 0.66
CA ALA A 200 -10.03 10.99 0.28
C ALA A 200 -11.36 11.12 -0.48
N ALA A 201 -11.60 10.29 -1.50
CA ALA A 201 -12.83 10.31 -2.27
C ALA A 201 -14.09 9.93 -1.45
N LEU A 202 -13.96 8.97 -0.53
CA LEU A 202 -15.07 8.57 0.35
C LEU A 202 -15.47 9.69 1.32
N LEU A 203 -14.48 10.43 1.83
CA LEU A 203 -14.66 11.58 2.72
C LEU A 203 -15.23 12.79 1.95
N ALA A 204 -14.60 13.18 0.84
CA ALA A 204 -15.04 14.30 0.00
C ALA A 204 -16.46 14.12 -0.56
N GLY A 205 -16.85 12.88 -0.89
CA GLY A 205 -18.20 12.56 -1.33
C GLY A 205 -19.25 12.46 -0.22
N GLY A 206 -18.87 12.67 1.05
CA GLY A 206 -19.75 12.50 2.21
C GLY A 206 -20.30 11.08 2.36
N HIS A 207 -19.64 10.09 1.76
CA HIS A 207 -20.13 8.71 1.74
C HIS A 207 -19.85 7.98 3.05
N VAL A 208 -18.78 8.37 3.73
CA VAL A 208 -18.34 7.84 5.01
C VAL A 208 -17.79 9.01 5.83
N SER A 209 -18.19 9.11 7.09
CA SER A 209 -17.65 10.10 8.01
C SER A 209 -16.26 9.69 8.51
N PRO A 210 -15.36 10.65 8.79
CA PRO A 210 -14.08 10.34 9.39
C PRO A 210 -14.28 9.68 10.77
N PRO A 211 -13.38 8.75 11.17
CA PRO A 211 -13.47 8.10 12.47
C PRO A 211 -13.26 9.13 13.58
N PRO A 212 -14.03 9.08 14.68
CA PRO A 212 -13.78 9.95 15.83
C PRO A 212 -12.41 9.62 16.43
N VAL A 213 -11.61 10.65 16.69
CA VAL A 213 -10.34 10.49 17.40
C VAL A 213 -10.28 11.30 18.68
N SER A 214 -9.71 10.67 19.71
CA SER A 214 -9.47 11.29 21.02
C SER A 214 -8.17 12.08 21.06
N MET A 215 -7.31 11.94 20.05
CA MET A 215 -6.02 12.63 19.95
C MET A 215 -6.21 14.01 19.30
N LEU A 216 -5.58 15.04 19.88
CA LEU A 216 -5.49 16.36 19.25
C LEU A 216 -4.56 16.31 18.04
N ALA A 217 -4.83 17.12 17.02
CA ALA A 217 -3.95 17.24 15.87
C ALA A 217 -2.51 17.54 16.31
N PRO A 218 -1.50 16.76 15.86
CA PRO A 218 -0.12 17.12 16.09
C PRO A 218 0.21 18.43 15.35
N ASP A 219 1.26 19.12 15.79
CA ASP A 219 1.77 20.27 15.05
C ASP A 219 2.37 19.78 13.72
N LEU A 220 1.72 20.14 12.61
CA LEU A 220 2.10 19.75 11.25
C LEU A 220 2.62 20.98 10.50
N SER A 221 3.78 20.82 9.87
CA SER A 221 4.40 21.84 9.04
C SER A 221 3.65 22.04 7.71
N GLU A 222 3.95 23.13 7.00
CA GLU A 222 3.41 23.34 5.64
C GLU A 222 3.78 22.19 4.68
N THR A 223 5.01 21.68 4.79
CA THR A 223 5.47 20.49 4.04
C THR A 223 4.61 19.26 4.35
N ASP A 224 4.27 19.04 5.62
CA ASP A 224 3.40 17.94 6.04
C ASP A 224 2.03 18.03 5.37
N LEU A 225 1.46 19.23 5.29
CA LEU A 225 0.18 19.48 4.63
C LEU A 225 0.25 19.23 3.13
N ILE A 226 1.33 19.64 2.45
CA ILE A 226 1.54 19.35 1.02
C ILE A 226 1.61 17.84 0.80
N VAL A 227 2.37 17.11 1.61
CA VAL A 227 2.48 15.64 1.53
C VAL A 227 1.10 14.98 1.71
N LEU A 228 0.30 15.42 2.67
CA LEU A 228 -1.07 14.93 2.88
C LEU A 228 -1.96 15.20 1.66
N ARG A 229 -1.86 16.39 1.04
CA ARG A 229 -2.61 16.74 -0.18
C ARG A 229 -2.19 15.87 -1.37
N VAL A 230 -0.89 15.61 -1.55
CA VAL A 230 -0.39 14.72 -2.61
C VAL A 230 -0.88 13.29 -2.41
N LEU A 231 -0.80 12.76 -1.18
CA LEU A 231 -1.35 11.44 -0.83
C LEU A 231 -2.86 11.34 -1.10
N ALA A 232 -3.61 12.39 -0.78
CA ALA A 232 -5.04 12.49 -1.05
C ALA A 232 -5.37 12.67 -2.54
N GLY A 233 -4.39 13.02 -3.38
CA GLY A 233 -4.60 13.36 -4.79
C GLY A 233 -5.21 14.75 -5.02
N LEU A 234 -5.06 15.64 -4.04
CA LEU A 234 -5.49 17.05 -4.08
C LEU A 234 -4.37 18.01 -4.52
N ALA A 235 -3.14 17.50 -4.59
CA ALA A 235 -1.96 18.20 -5.09
C ALA A 235 -1.13 17.23 -5.93
N THR A 236 -0.18 17.79 -6.67
CA THR A 236 0.74 17.04 -7.54
C THR A 236 2.11 16.92 -6.89
N GLU A 237 2.93 15.98 -7.37
CA GLU A 237 4.31 15.86 -6.86
C GLU A 237 5.14 17.10 -7.16
N ASP A 238 4.77 17.91 -8.16
CA ASP A 238 5.43 19.19 -8.48
C ASP A 238 5.30 20.23 -7.36
N ASP A 239 4.28 20.09 -6.51
CA ASP A 239 4.06 20.97 -5.35
C ASP A 239 4.97 20.61 -4.17
N LEU A 240 5.64 19.45 -4.21
CA LEU A 240 6.55 19.01 -3.15
C LEU A 240 7.89 19.76 -3.21
N PRO A 241 8.52 20.00 -2.04
CA PRO A 241 9.89 20.50 -2.00
C PRO A 241 10.85 19.49 -2.68
N GLU A 242 11.94 20.01 -3.23
CA GLU A 242 12.85 19.28 -4.12
C GLU A 242 13.46 18.02 -3.50
N ASP A 243 13.74 18.06 -2.21
CA ASP A 243 14.25 16.94 -1.41
C ASP A 243 13.24 15.78 -1.31
N LEU A 244 11.94 16.09 -1.18
CA LEU A 244 10.90 15.07 -1.17
C LEU A 244 10.65 14.47 -2.56
N ARG A 245 10.71 15.29 -3.62
CA ARG A 245 10.58 14.83 -5.02
C ARG A 245 11.69 13.86 -5.44
N THR A 246 12.89 14.03 -4.90
CA THR A 246 14.08 13.26 -5.29
C THR A 246 14.24 11.94 -4.52
N GLY A 247 13.33 11.61 -3.59
CA GLY A 247 13.23 10.25 -3.03
C GLY A 247 12.86 10.12 -1.55
N LEU A 248 12.78 11.23 -0.80
CA LEU A 248 12.48 11.21 0.64
C LEU A 248 10.98 11.12 0.97
N PHE A 249 10.10 11.28 -0.03
CA PHE A 249 8.65 11.34 0.17
C PHE A 249 8.07 10.22 1.04
N LEU A 250 8.42 8.95 0.79
CA LEU A 250 7.83 7.84 1.57
C LEU A 250 8.33 7.76 3.01
N ASP A 251 9.57 8.19 3.27
CA ASP A 251 10.10 8.20 4.64
C ASP A 251 9.40 9.29 5.44
N HIS A 252 9.16 10.45 4.81
CA HIS A 252 8.35 11.53 5.36
C HIS A 252 6.90 11.08 5.64
N VAL A 253 6.30 10.29 4.75
CA VAL A 253 4.96 9.71 4.96
C VAL A 253 4.93 8.73 6.14
N ASP A 254 5.95 7.89 6.30
CA ASP A 254 6.06 6.97 7.43
C ASP A 254 6.24 7.74 8.76
N GLU A 255 7.08 8.78 8.79
CA GLU A 255 7.23 9.68 9.94
C GLU A 255 5.92 10.41 10.29
N LEU A 256 5.18 10.86 9.27
CA LEU A 256 3.86 11.46 9.45
C LEU A 256 2.85 10.49 10.03
N ARG A 257 2.84 9.23 9.57
CA ARG A 257 1.98 8.20 10.13
C ARG A 257 2.27 7.96 11.60
N GLU A 258 3.55 7.84 11.96
CA GLU A 258 3.96 7.64 13.35
C GLU A 258 3.53 8.83 14.23
N ARG A 259 3.83 10.06 13.80
CA ARG A 259 3.44 11.29 14.52
C ARG A 259 1.93 11.42 14.69
N CYS A 260 1.15 11.05 13.68
CA CYS A 260 -0.31 11.13 13.73
C CYS A 260 -0.97 9.89 14.36
N GLY A 261 -0.20 8.85 14.73
CA GLY A 261 -0.76 7.57 15.21
C GLY A 261 -1.56 6.82 14.14
N ALA A 262 -1.32 7.10 12.86
CA ALA A 262 -2.00 6.45 11.75
C ALA A 262 -1.42 5.05 11.49
N ARG A 263 -2.31 4.08 11.30
CA ARG A 263 -1.92 2.68 11.00
C ARG A 263 -1.64 2.45 9.51
N THR A 264 -2.30 3.23 8.66
CA THR A 264 -2.24 3.12 7.20
C THR A 264 -2.42 4.51 6.57
N ASP A 265 -2.09 4.68 5.28
CA ASP A 265 -2.26 5.97 4.58
C ASP A 265 -3.74 6.37 4.51
N PRO A 266 -4.69 5.45 4.23
CA PRO A 266 -6.11 5.75 4.35
C PRO A 266 -6.51 6.30 5.73
N HIS A 267 -5.95 5.72 6.80
CA HIS A 267 -6.20 6.19 8.15
C HIS A 267 -5.59 7.57 8.36
N LEU A 268 -4.36 7.82 7.88
CA LEU A 268 -3.72 9.13 7.94
C LEU A 268 -4.58 10.21 7.27
N ILE A 269 -5.13 9.93 6.08
CA ILE A 269 -6.07 10.84 5.40
C ILE A 269 -7.36 11.04 6.21
N ALA A 270 -7.88 9.99 6.83
CA ALA A 270 -9.07 10.08 7.66
C ALA A 270 -8.85 10.96 8.92
N LEU A 271 -7.68 10.85 9.55
CA LEU A 271 -7.27 11.69 10.67
C LEU A 271 -7.09 13.15 10.25
N ALA A 272 -6.39 13.38 9.14
CA ALA A 272 -6.21 14.73 8.60
C ALA A 272 -7.56 15.39 8.24
N ALA A 273 -8.51 14.62 7.73
CA ALA A 273 -9.87 15.11 7.48
C ALA A 273 -10.65 15.38 8.78
N PHE A 274 -10.51 14.54 9.80
CA PHE A 274 -11.13 14.77 11.12
C PHE A 274 -10.60 16.04 11.78
N TRP A 275 -9.31 16.30 11.68
CA TRP A 275 -8.66 17.52 12.19
C TRP A 275 -8.83 18.73 11.28
N GLU A 276 -9.63 18.63 10.22
CA GLU A 276 -9.92 19.71 9.25
C GLU A 276 -8.66 20.28 8.54
N LEU A 277 -7.59 19.49 8.46
CA LEU A 277 -6.32 19.87 7.81
C LEU A 277 -6.38 19.77 6.28
N LEU A 278 -7.43 19.13 5.76
CA LEU A 278 -7.72 18.98 4.33
C LEU A 278 -9.11 19.56 4.03
N PRO A 279 -9.27 20.90 4.00
CA PRO A 279 -10.58 21.54 3.84
C PRO A 279 -11.29 21.17 2.54
N ASP A 280 -10.53 20.84 1.49
CA ASP A 280 -11.06 20.37 0.20
C ASP A 280 -11.79 19.01 0.30
N LEU A 281 -11.59 18.26 1.39
CA LEU A 281 -12.34 17.03 1.69
C LEU A 281 -13.59 17.27 2.53
N ALA A 282 -13.66 18.39 3.26
CA ALA A 282 -14.81 18.74 4.10
C ALA A 282 -15.89 19.51 3.31
N ASN A 283 -15.49 20.15 2.20
CA ASN A 283 -16.38 20.95 1.37
C ASN A 283 -16.19 20.55 -0.11
N PRO A 284 -17.04 19.67 -0.67
CA PRO A 284 -17.01 19.43 -2.10
C PRO A 284 -17.35 20.77 -2.77
N ALA A 285 -16.39 21.37 -3.47
CA ALA A 285 -16.66 22.57 -4.26
C ALA A 285 -17.95 22.34 -5.06
N PRO A 286 -18.92 23.27 -5.04
CA PRO A 286 -20.14 23.10 -5.81
C PRO A 286 -19.72 22.87 -7.25
N GLY A 287 -20.04 21.67 -7.75
CA GLY A 287 -19.71 21.27 -9.10
C GLY A 287 -20.16 22.38 -10.04
N LYS A 288 -19.30 22.75 -10.99
CA LYS A 288 -19.68 23.62 -12.10
C LYS A 288 -20.96 23.07 -12.71
N GLU A 289 -22.06 23.72 -12.35
CA GLU A 289 -23.38 23.51 -12.87
C GLU A 289 -23.29 23.80 -14.37
N GLN A 290 -23.28 22.73 -15.17
CA GLN A 290 -23.51 22.86 -16.61
C GLN A 290 -24.96 23.31 -16.76
N LEU A 291 -25.12 24.64 -16.90
CA LEU A 291 -26.33 25.33 -17.35
C LEU A 291 -26.75 24.79 -18.75
N PRO A 292 -28.05 24.90 -19.10
CA PRO A 292 -28.80 23.96 -19.93
C PRO A 292 -28.43 23.92 -21.41
#